data_AF-A0A7C5DQH9-F1
#
_entry.id   AF-A0A7C5DQH9-F1
#
_cell.length_a   1.000
_cell.length_b   1.000
_cell.length_c   1.000
_cell.angle_alpha   90.00
_cell.angle_beta   90.00
_cell.angle_gamma   90.00
#
_symmetry.space_group_name_H-M   'P 1'
#
loop_
_entity.id
_entity.type
_entity.pdbx_description
1 polymer ?
#
loop_
_entity_poly.entity_id
_entity_poly.type
_entity_poly.pdbx_seq_one_letter_code
_entity_poly.pdbx_strand_id
1 'polypeptide(L)'
;MVLVGALVLQQPHYDEVGIASWYGPGFHGKTTASGEPYDMYAFTAAHKTLPFGTVVRVVDLATGRSVVVRINDRGPFVAGRIIDLSYAAAEALGILERGIVRVGLVVLRRP
;
A
#
# COMPACT_ATOMS: atom_id res chain seq x y z
N MET A 1 -30.12 -32.79 15.61
CA MET A 1 -29.63 -32.00 14.46
C MET A 1 -29.61 -30.54 14.85
N VAL A 2 -28.44 -29.99 15.15
CA VAL A 2 -28.26 -28.53 15.30
C VAL A 2 -27.25 -28.14 14.25
N LEU A 3 -27.69 -27.38 13.23
CA LEU A 3 -26.79 -26.79 12.26
C LEU A 3 -25.90 -25.79 13.01
N VAL A 4 -24.62 -26.12 13.16
CA VAL A 4 -23.60 -25.13 13.47
C VAL A 4 -23.37 -24.36 12.18
N GLY A 5 -24.02 -23.21 12.05
CA GLY A 5 -23.72 -22.25 10.99
C GLY A 5 -22.29 -21.78 11.20
N ALA A 6 -21.37 -22.26 10.36
CA ALA A 6 -20.02 -21.72 10.31
C ALA A 6 -20.13 -20.22 10.06
N LEU A 7 -19.62 -19.42 11.00
CA LEU A 7 -19.38 -18.00 10.78
C LEU A 7 -18.37 -17.91 9.63
N VAL A 8 -18.85 -17.78 8.40
CA VAL A 8 -18.00 -17.50 7.24
C VAL A 8 -17.48 -16.09 7.48
N LEU A 9 -16.25 -15.99 8.00
CA LEU A 9 -15.52 -14.74 8.01
C LEU A 9 -15.38 -14.30 6.55
N GLN A 10 -16.14 -13.28 6.16
CA GLN A 10 -16.11 -12.73 4.82
C GLN A 10 -14.71 -12.19 4.59
N GLN A 11 -13.94 -12.85 3.72
CA GLN A 11 -12.60 -12.40 3.36
C GLN A 11 -12.73 -10.98 2.79
N PRO A 12 -11.91 -10.01 3.24
CA PRO A 12 -11.95 -8.67 2.67
C PRO A 12 -11.72 -8.77 1.16
N HIS A 13 -12.64 -8.18 0.39
CA HIS A 13 -12.48 -8.08 -1.05
C HIS A 13 -11.39 -7.04 -1.34
N TYR A 14 -10.28 -7.49 -1.92
CA TYR A 14 -9.19 -6.62 -2.35
C TYR A 14 -9.42 -6.18 -3.80
N ASP A 15 -9.26 -4.89 -4.08
CA ASP A 15 -9.33 -4.35 -5.44
C ASP A 15 -8.11 -4.76 -6.27
N GLU A 16 -6.96 -4.95 -5.61
CA GLU A 16 -5.73 -5.43 -6.22
C GLU A 16 -4.90 -6.22 -5.20
N VAL A 17 -4.20 -7.26 -5.66
CA VAL A 17 -3.29 -8.06 -4.85
C VAL A 17 -1.95 -8.17 -5.57
N GLY A 18 -0.86 -7.96 -4.84
CA GLY A 18 0.48 -7.96 -5.44
C GLY A 18 1.58 -7.72 -4.43
N ILE A 19 2.76 -7.35 -4.92
CA ILE A 19 3.91 -7.08 -4.05
C ILE A 19 3.98 -5.59 -3.74
N ALA A 20 4.12 -5.25 -2.45
CA ALA A 20 4.54 -3.94 -1.99
C ALA A 20 6.04 -3.89 -1.75
N SER A 21 6.62 -2.71 -1.94
CA SER A 21 7.93 -2.37 -1.38
C SER A 21 7.88 -0.96 -0.76
N TRP A 22 9.03 -0.36 -0.50
CA TRP A 22 9.12 1.00 0.01
C TRP A 22 10.31 1.77 -0.57
N TYR A 23 10.22 3.10 -0.56
CA TYR A 23 11.31 3.97 -1.01
C TYR A 23 12.48 3.94 -0.03
N GLY A 24 13.61 3.41 -0.48
CA GLY A 24 14.88 3.45 0.25
C GLY A 24 15.38 4.87 0.57
N PRO A 25 16.54 4.99 1.24
CA PRO A 25 17.15 6.29 1.54
C PRO A 25 17.48 7.07 0.26
N GLY A 26 17.54 8.41 0.38
CA GLY A 26 17.99 9.29 -0.71
C GLY A 26 16.91 9.76 -1.68
N PHE A 27 15.63 9.48 -1.41
CA PHE A 27 14.51 10.03 -2.18
C PHE A 27 13.90 11.28 -1.56
N HIS A 28 14.06 11.51 -0.25
CA HIS A 28 13.41 12.63 0.45
C HIS A 28 13.68 13.98 -0.22
N GLY A 29 12.64 14.77 -0.41
CA GLY A 29 12.66 16.07 -1.07
C GLY A 29 12.66 16.02 -2.61
N LYS A 30 12.81 14.85 -3.24
CA LYS A 30 12.71 14.73 -4.71
C LYS A 30 11.26 14.88 -5.17
N THR A 31 11.07 15.49 -6.32
CA THR A 31 9.75 15.66 -6.92
C THR A 31 9.14 14.32 -7.33
N THR A 32 7.92 14.03 -6.86
CA THR A 32 7.10 12.89 -7.29
C THR A 32 6.40 13.19 -8.62
N ALA A 33 5.81 12.17 -9.25
CA ALA A 33 5.03 12.34 -10.47
C ALA A 33 3.75 13.19 -10.30
N SER A 34 3.26 13.41 -9.07
CA SER A 34 2.19 14.40 -8.82
C SER A 34 2.67 15.85 -8.81
N GLY A 35 4.00 16.08 -8.77
CA GLY A 35 4.62 17.39 -8.59
C GLY A 35 4.90 17.75 -7.13
N GLU A 36 4.36 17.01 -6.17
CA GLU A 36 4.68 17.19 -4.74
C GLU A 36 6.11 16.70 -4.42
N PRO A 37 6.87 17.37 -3.54
CA PRO A 37 8.09 16.80 -2.99
C PRO A 37 7.78 15.53 -2.18
N TYR A 38 8.58 14.48 -2.36
CA TYR A 38 8.46 13.27 -1.58
C TYR A 38 8.89 13.52 -0.14
N ASP A 39 7.92 13.43 0.78
CA ASP A 39 8.15 13.38 2.21
C ASP A 39 8.15 11.93 2.68
N MET A 40 9.27 11.47 3.25
CA MET A 40 9.41 10.10 3.71
C MET A 40 8.62 9.82 4.99
N TYR A 41 8.22 10.87 5.71
CA TYR A 41 7.43 10.79 6.93
C TYR A 41 5.92 10.94 6.68
N ALA A 42 5.52 11.30 5.46
CA ALA A 42 4.12 11.37 5.05
C ALA A 42 3.59 9.98 4.69
N PHE A 43 2.29 9.75 4.89
CA PHE A 43 1.61 8.50 4.53
C PHE A 43 1.20 8.50 3.06
N THR A 44 2.20 8.38 2.18
CA THR A 44 2.03 8.38 0.72
C THR A 44 2.61 7.13 0.08
N ALA A 45 2.24 6.91 -1.19
CA ALA A 45 2.72 5.80 -2.00
C ALA A 45 2.72 6.09 -3.51
N ALA A 46 3.56 5.35 -4.24
CA ALA A 46 3.50 5.23 -5.70
C ALA A 46 2.57 4.10 -6.13
N HIS A 47 1.73 4.36 -7.13
CA HIS A 47 0.91 3.34 -7.80
C HIS A 47 0.90 3.54 -9.32
N LYS A 48 0.79 2.45 -10.08
CA LYS A 48 0.94 2.47 -11.54
C LYS A 48 -0.13 3.30 -12.23
N THR A 49 -1.37 3.13 -11.80
CA THR A 49 -2.55 3.61 -12.54
C THR A 49 -3.59 4.34 -11.69
N LEU A 50 -3.52 4.28 -10.36
CA LEU A 50 -4.53 4.91 -9.52
C LEU A 50 -4.39 6.44 -9.64
N PRO A 51 -5.49 7.19 -9.77
CA PRO A 51 -5.44 8.65 -9.81
C PRO A 51 -4.69 9.21 -8.60
N PHE A 52 -3.93 10.28 -8.79
CA PHE A 52 -3.32 10.98 -7.66
C PHE A 52 -4.42 11.49 -6.72
N GLY A 53 -4.16 11.42 -5.42
CA GLY A 53 -5.16 11.74 -4.38
C GLY A 53 -6.05 10.57 -3.97
N THR A 54 -6.01 9.44 -4.69
CA THR A 54 -6.69 8.21 -4.26
C THR A 54 -6.16 7.78 -2.89
N VAL A 55 -7.05 7.42 -1.98
CA VAL A 55 -6.71 6.90 -0.66
C VAL A 55 -6.94 5.40 -0.64
N VAL A 56 -5.92 4.63 -0.27
CA VAL A 56 -5.96 3.17 -0.25
C VAL A 56 -5.55 2.64 1.11
N ARG A 57 -6.22 1.59 1.56
CA ARG A 57 -5.75 0.73 2.65
C ARG A 57 -4.88 -0.36 2.05
N VAL A 58 -3.67 -0.49 2.57
CA VAL A 58 -2.69 -1.53 2.22
C VAL A 58 -2.67 -2.53 3.36
N VAL A 59 -2.95 -3.79 3.07
CA VAL A 59 -2.98 -4.87 4.06
C VAL A 59 -1.87 -5.85 3.75
N ASP A 60 -0.96 -6.08 4.69
CA ASP A 60 0.00 -7.18 4.61
C ASP A 60 -0.73 -8.50 4.83
N LEU A 61 -0.74 -9.36 3.80
CA LEU A 61 -1.50 -10.61 3.82
C LEU A 61 -0.88 -11.68 4.74
N ALA A 62 0.38 -11.52 5.14
CA ALA A 62 1.02 -12.46 6.06
C ALA A 62 0.67 -12.18 7.52
N THR A 63 0.49 -10.90 7.89
CA THR A 63 0.32 -10.48 9.29
C THR A 63 -1.06 -9.90 9.59
N GLY A 64 -1.82 -9.51 8.58
CA GLY A 64 -3.09 -8.78 8.72
C GLY A 64 -2.92 -7.31 9.12
N ARG A 65 -1.69 -6.81 9.33
CA ARG A 65 -1.43 -5.40 9.59
C ARG A 65 -1.83 -4.57 8.38
N SER A 66 -2.27 -3.34 8.62
CA SER A 66 -2.65 -2.44 7.54
C SER A 66 -2.25 -1.00 7.80
N VAL A 67 -2.07 -0.25 6.72
CA VAL A 67 -1.80 1.18 6.72
C VAL A 67 -2.65 1.86 5.65
N VAL A 68 -3.05 3.11 5.88
CA VAL A 68 -3.76 3.92 4.89
C VAL A 68 -2.79 4.93 4.30
N VAL A 69 -2.73 5.01 2.97
CA VAL A 69 -1.85 5.92 2.25
C VAL A 69 -2.60 6.65 1.14
N ARG A 70 -2.09 7.83 0.78
CA ARG A 70 -2.53 8.58 -0.40
C ARG A 70 -1.58 8.35 -1.58
N ILE A 71 -2.13 8.10 -2.75
CA ILE A 71 -1.33 7.98 -3.98
C ILE A 71 -0.89 9.38 -4.42
N ASN A 72 0.43 9.60 -4.48
CA ASN A 72 1.00 10.85 -5.00
C ASN A 72 2.18 10.63 -5.95
N ASP A 73 2.52 9.39 -6.27
CA ASP A 73 3.61 9.10 -7.19
C ASP A 73 3.27 7.95 -8.17
N ARG A 74 4.13 7.74 -9.17
CA ARG A 74 4.00 6.72 -10.21
C ARG A 74 5.11 5.69 -10.12
N GLY A 75 4.75 4.46 -10.48
CA GLY A 75 5.54 3.26 -10.22
C GLY A 75 4.68 2.26 -9.44
N PRO A 76 5.22 1.11 -9.04
CA PRO A 76 6.60 0.66 -9.24
C PRO A 76 6.81 0.20 -10.69
N PHE A 77 7.95 0.50 -11.31
CA PHE A 77 8.27 0.04 -12.67
C PHE A 77 8.98 -1.31 -12.70
N VAL A 78 8.73 -2.14 -11.69
CA VAL A 78 9.24 -3.51 -11.61
C VAL A 78 8.08 -4.48 -11.70
N ALA A 79 8.26 -5.54 -12.49
CA ALA A 79 7.25 -6.56 -12.70
C ALA A 79 6.82 -7.19 -11.36
N GLY A 80 5.51 -7.41 -11.18
CA GLY A 80 4.94 -7.99 -9.98
C GLY A 80 4.77 -7.04 -8.78
N ARG A 81 5.44 -5.89 -8.74
CA ARG A 81 5.21 -4.86 -7.71
C ARG A 81 4.05 -3.94 -8.10
N ILE A 82 3.16 -3.67 -7.16
CA ILE A 82 1.94 -2.88 -7.38
C ILE A 82 1.98 -1.55 -6.64
N ILE A 83 2.70 -1.46 -5.53
CA ILE A 83 2.76 -0.25 -4.70
C ILE A 83 4.15 -0.09 -4.04
N ASP A 84 4.66 1.13 -4.03
CA ASP A 84 5.86 1.50 -3.25
C ASP A 84 5.46 2.50 -2.17
N LEU A 85 5.63 2.11 -0.91
CA LEU A 85 5.27 2.89 0.26
C LEU A 85 6.37 3.91 0.61
N SER A 86 5.95 5.04 1.19
CA SER A 86 6.84 5.90 1.98
C SER A 86 7.48 5.13 3.15
N TYR A 87 8.58 5.67 3.68
CA TYR A 87 9.25 5.08 4.85
C TYR A 87 8.31 4.95 6.05
N ALA A 88 7.60 6.02 6.42
CA ALA A 88 6.67 5.98 7.56
C ALA A 88 5.51 5.00 7.37
N ALA A 89 4.97 4.88 6.15
CA ALA A 89 3.93 3.89 5.87
C ALA A 89 4.47 2.44 5.95
N ALA A 90 5.70 2.22 5.48
CA ALA A 90 6.36 0.92 5.56
C ALA A 90 6.70 0.51 7.01
N GLU A 91 7.11 1.48 7.83
CA GLU A 91 7.32 1.30 9.28
C GLU A 91 6.00 0.93 9.98
N ALA A 92 4.94 1.71 9.74
CA ALA A 92 3.62 1.46 10.30
C ALA A 92 3.05 0.10 9.87
N LEU A 93 3.26 -0.32 8.62
CA LEU A 93 2.88 -1.64 8.14
C LEU A 93 3.76 -2.76 8.72
N GLY A 94 4.98 -2.45 9.18
CA GLY A 94 5.93 -3.40 9.75
C GLY A 94 6.69 -4.20 8.68
N ILE A 95 7.14 -3.53 7.62
CA ILE A 95 7.80 -4.19 6.47
C ILE A 95 9.23 -3.72 6.22
N LEU A 96 9.78 -2.79 7.03
CA LEU A 96 11.11 -2.22 6.80
C LEU A 96 12.19 -3.29 6.62
N GLU A 97 12.28 -4.24 7.55
CA GLU A 97 13.27 -5.33 7.50
C GLU A 97 12.97 -6.37 6.42
N ARG A 98 11.68 -6.64 6.15
CA ARG A 98 11.27 -7.59 5.10
C ARG A 98 11.50 -7.03 3.70
N GLY A 99 11.52 -5.71 3.54
CA GLY A 99 11.74 -5.00 2.28
C GLY A 99 10.56 -5.09 1.30
N ILE A 100 10.17 -6.30 0.94
CA ILE A 100 9.05 -6.60 0.05
C ILE A 100 8.08 -7.58 0.70
N VAL A 101 6.77 -7.35 0.53
CA VAL A 101 5.73 -8.22 1.08
C VAL A 101 4.55 -8.33 0.13
N ARG A 102 3.75 -9.38 0.27
CA ARG A 102 2.51 -9.54 -0.49
C ARG A 102 1.38 -8.80 0.23
N VAL A 103 0.72 -7.90 -0.48
CA VAL A 103 -0.34 -7.04 0.06
C VAL A 103 -1.63 -7.16 -0.74
N GLY A 104 -2.74 -6.87 -0.06
CA GLY A 104 -4.01 -6.54 -0.69
C GLY A 104 -4.30 -5.05 -0.56
N LEU A 105 -4.81 -4.43 -1.62
CA LEU A 105 -5.24 -3.04 -1.64
C LEU A 105 -6.75 -2.95 -1.57
N VAL A 106 -7.26 -1.99 -0.79
CA VAL A 106 -8.67 -1.60 -0.77
C VAL A 106 -8.73 -0.09 -1.00
N VAL A 107 -9.40 0.33 -2.07
CA VAL A 107 -9.63 1.74 -2.38
C VAL A 107 -10.70 2.28 -1.45
N LEU A 108 -10.32 3.24 -0.60
CA LEU A 108 -11.23 3.87 0.36
C LEU A 108 -11.93 5.09 -0.24
N ARG A 109 -11.22 5.84 -1.07
CA ARG A 109 -11.73 7.09 -1.68
C ARG A 109 -10.96 7.42 -2.96
N ARG A 110 -11.68 7.81 -4.00
CA ARG A 110 -11.10 8.43 -5.21
C ARG A 110 -11.12 9.96 -5.07
N PRO A 111 -10.21 10.69 -5.74
CA PRO A 111 -10.18 12.15 -5.69
C PRO A 111 -11.48 12.79 -6.17
#